data_AF-A0A2V8SA66-F1
#
_entry.id   AF-A0A2V8SA66-F1
#
_cell.length_a   1.000
_cell.length_b   1.000
_cell.length_c   1.000
_cell.angle_alpha   90.00
_cell.angle_beta   90.00
_cell.angle_gamma   90.00
#
_symmetry.space_group_name_H-M   'P 1'
#
loop_
_entity.id
_entity.type
_entity.pdbx_description
1 polymer ?
#
loop_
_entity_poly.entity_id
_entity_poly.type
_entity_poly.pdbx_seq_one_letter_code
_entity_poly.pdbx_strand_id
1 'polypeptide(L)'
;ARRYDRLLDYIQVCDGYLRRLWEALQSSKAYRDRTTLIITTDHGRGVTPSDWVEHGEGIEGSQDIWVAIVGPGTPPRGDLAPAPPVHQSDVAATILKAFGLDARDFNPRAGPPIEAAFESGAPGAR
;
A
#
# COMPACT_ATOMS: atom_id res chain seq x y z
N ALA A 1 14.79 -24.79 -10.52
CA ALA A 1 15.87 -24.09 -9.78
C ALA A 1 15.32 -22.81 -9.18
N ARG A 2 15.73 -22.47 -7.94
CA ARG A 2 15.35 -21.24 -7.23
C ARG A 2 16.14 -20.05 -7.80
N ARG A 3 15.56 -19.37 -8.79
CA ARG A 3 16.17 -18.28 -9.56
C ARG A 3 15.80 -16.92 -8.98
N TYR A 4 16.50 -16.51 -7.92
CA TYR A 4 16.25 -15.24 -7.23
C TYR A 4 16.47 -14.02 -8.14
N ASP A 5 17.42 -14.12 -9.06
CA ASP A 5 17.66 -13.14 -10.12
C ASP A 5 16.39 -12.85 -10.95
N ARG A 6 15.63 -13.89 -11.33
CA ARG A 6 14.38 -13.70 -12.07
C ARG A 6 13.27 -13.04 -11.24
N LEU A 7 13.28 -13.24 -9.92
CA LEU A 7 12.37 -12.52 -9.04
C LEU A 7 12.70 -11.02 -9.06
N LEU A 8 13.99 -10.66 -8.99
CA LEU A 8 14.42 -9.26 -9.09
C LEU A 8 14.07 -8.64 -10.44
N ASP A 9 14.29 -9.37 -11.55
CA ASP A 9 13.86 -8.94 -12.89
C ASP A 9 12.36 -8.65 -12.93
N TYR A 10 11.53 -9.52 -12.31
CA TYR A 10 10.09 -9.34 -12.29
C TYR A 10 9.64 -8.16 -11.42
N ILE A 11 10.31 -7.92 -10.28
CA ILE A 11 10.06 -6.74 -9.44
C ILE A 11 10.32 -5.45 -10.24
N GLN A 12 11.40 -5.40 -11.02
CA GLN A 12 11.69 -4.26 -11.90
C GLN A 12 10.63 -4.06 -12.99
N VAL A 13 10.11 -5.16 -13.57
CA VAL A 13 9.01 -5.09 -14.54
C VAL A 13 7.74 -4.52 -13.89
N CYS A 14 7.36 -5.00 -12.70
CA CYS A 14 6.21 -4.49 -11.95
C CYS A 14 6.37 -3.01 -11.60
N ASP A 15 7.55 -2.58 -11.14
CA ASP A 15 7.84 -1.16 -10.90
C ASP A 15 7.65 -0.32 -12.18
N GLY A 16 8.12 -0.83 -13.32
CA GLY A 16 7.88 -0.22 -14.64
C GLY A 16 6.39 -0.08 -14.97
N TYR A 17 5.54 -1.03 -14.59
CA TYR A 17 4.09 -0.93 -14.76
C TYR A 17 3.47 0.10 -13.82
N LEU A 18 3.92 0.20 -12.57
CA LEU A 18 3.46 1.23 -11.63
C LEU A 18 3.81 2.63 -12.15
N ARG A 19 5.02 2.82 -12.68
CA ARG A 19 5.42 4.07 -13.34
C ARG A 19 4.49 4.41 -14.50
N ARG A 20 4.21 3.47 -15.40
CA ARG A 20 3.30 3.69 -16.53
C ARG A 20 1.88 4.02 -16.09
N LEU A 21 1.37 3.35 -15.06
CA LEU A 21 0.06 3.66 -14.47
C LEU A 21 0.04 5.08 -13.91
N TRP A 22 1.06 5.47 -13.14
CA TRP A 22 1.18 6.81 -12.60
C TRP A 22 1.24 7.87 -13.69
N GLU A 23 2.12 7.70 -14.68
CA GLU A 23 2.24 8.60 -15.84
C GLU A 23 0.90 8.72 -16.59
N ALA A 24 0.16 7.62 -16.77
CA ALA A 24 -1.15 7.63 -17.41
C ALA A 24 -2.19 8.43 -16.61
N LEU A 25 -2.28 8.21 -15.29
CA LEU A 25 -3.19 8.95 -14.41
C LEU A 25 -2.87 10.44 -14.42
N GLN A 26 -1.59 10.79 -14.35
CA GLN A 26 -1.16 12.18 -14.43
C GLN A 26 -1.44 12.76 -15.83
N SER A 27 -1.30 12.02 -16.92
CA SER A 27 -1.56 12.56 -18.27
C SER A 27 -3.03 12.96 -18.50
N SER A 28 -3.97 12.41 -17.73
CA SER A 28 -5.42 12.64 -17.91
C SER A 28 -5.93 13.77 -17.01
N LYS A 29 -6.60 14.77 -17.59
CA LYS A 29 -7.28 15.85 -16.84
C LYS A 29 -8.34 15.32 -15.86
N ALA A 30 -8.91 14.14 -16.12
CA ALA A 30 -9.91 13.54 -15.24
C ALA A 30 -9.31 12.98 -13.95
N TYR A 31 -8.03 12.56 -13.98
CA TYR A 31 -7.40 11.80 -12.88
C TYR A 31 -6.23 12.54 -12.22
N ARG A 32 -5.48 13.36 -12.98
CA ARG A 32 -4.35 14.16 -12.50
C ARG A 32 -4.76 14.94 -11.26
N ASP A 33 -3.93 14.84 -10.21
CA ASP A 33 -4.12 15.55 -8.93
C ASP A 33 -5.49 15.35 -8.28
N ARG A 34 -6.20 14.26 -8.66
CA ARG A 34 -7.53 13.89 -8.16
C ARG A 34 -7.66 12.42 -7.79
N THR A 35 -6.58 11.66 -7.95
CA THR A 35 -6.53 10.21 -7.70
C THR A 35 -5.50 9.91 -6.63
N THR A 36 -5.89 9.11 -5.63
CA THR A 36 -4.99 8.50 -4.67
C THR A 36 -4.80 7.04 -5.04
N LEU A 37 -3.54 6.61 -5.20
CA LEU A 37 -3.17 5.21 -5.33
C LEU A 37 -2.80 4.67 -3.95
N ILE A 38 -3.40 3.54 -3.58
CA ILE A 38 -3.00 2.72 -2.42
C ILE A 38 -2.55 1.38 -2.99
N ILE A 39 -1.26 1.06 -2.82
CA ILE A 39 -0.60 -0.08 -3.45
C ILE A 39 -0.03 -0.95 -2.34
N THR A 40 -0.32 -2.24 -2.38
CA THR A 40 0.15 -3.23 -1.39
C THR A 40 0.14 -4.63 -2.01
N THR A 41 0.58 -5.63 -1.26
CA THR A 41 0.46 -7.06 -1.60
C THR A 41 -0.50 -7.75 -0.63
N ASP A 42 -0.98 -8.92 -1.01
CA ASP A 42 -1.84 -9.74 -0.16
C ASP A 42 -1.05 -10.53 0.90
N HIS A 43 0.18 -10.90 0.59
CA HIS A 43 1.12 -11.56 1.52
C HIS A 43 2.58 -11.23 1.18
N GLY A 44 3.46 -11.54 2.13
CA GLY A 44 4.92 -11.53 2.00
C GLY A 44 5.47 -12.88 1.54
N ARG A 45 6.74 -13.17 1.85
CA ARG A 45 7.41 -14.44 1.50
C ARG A 45 8.38 -14.84 2.59
N GLY A 46 8.87 -16.07 2.53
CA GLY A 46 9.97 -16.52 3.39
C GLY A 46 11.21 -15.61 3.31
N VAL A 47 11.91 -15.47 4.43
CA VAL A 47 13.06 -14.56 4.57
C VAL A 47 14.42 -15.27 4.51
N THR A 48 14.43 -16.59 4.31
CA THR A 48 15.64 -17.40 4.25
C THR A 48 15.95 -17.90 2.83
N PRO A 49 17.21 -18.27 2.53
CA PRO A 49 17.55 -18.93 1.27
C PRO A 49 16.75 -20.22 1.01
N SER A 50 16.24 -20.84 2.08
CA SER A 50 15.46 -22.08 2.04
C SER A 50 13.97 -21.90 1.78
N ASP A 51 13.38 -20.73 2.03
CA ASP A 51 11.92 -20.55 2.00
C ASP A 51 11.44 -19.30 1.25
N TRP A 52 12.32 -18.48 0.67
CA TRP A 52 11.91 -17.25 -0.05
C TRP A 52 10.93 -17.45 -1.21
N VAL A 53 10.85 -18.66 -1.77
CA VAL A 53 9.87 -19.01 -2.81
C VAL A 53 8.50 -19.37 -2.23
N GLU A 54 8.44 -19.68 -0.94
CA GLU A 54 7.28 -20.11 -0.20
C GLU A 54 6.55 -18.93 0.44
N HIS A 55 5.30 -19.17 0.79
CA HIS A 55 4.45 -18.29 1.56
C HIS A 55 3.38 -19.11 2.28
N GLY A 56 2.81 -18.56 3.35
CA GLY A 56 1.67 -19.15 4.04
C GLY A 56 1.82 -19.19 5.56
N GLU A 57 0.83 -19.81 6.20
CA GLU A 57 0.85 -20.02 7.64
C GLU A 57 2.08 -20.83 8.06
N GLY A 58 2.83 -20.32 9.04
CA GLY A 58 4.06 -20.95 9.53
C GLY A 58 5.33 -20.61 8.75
N ILE A 59 5.25 -19.81 7.68
CA ILE A 59 6.43 -19.29 6.97
C ILE A 59 6.73 -17.86 7.46
N GLU A 60 7.79 -17.72 8.25
CA GLU A 60 8.26 -16.43 8.76
C GLU A 60 8.46 -15.42 7.62
N GLY A 61 7.87 -14.22 7.78
CA GLY A 61 7.92 -13.14 6.79
C GLY A 61 6.76 -13.15 5.79
N SER A 62 5.97 -14.23 5.72
CA SER A 62 4.78 -14.26 4.87
C SER A 62 3.68 -13.31 5.31
N GLN A 63 3.67 -12.93 6.59
CA GLN A 63 2.76 -11.92 7.14
C GLN A 63 3.23 -10.47 6.90
N ASP A 64 4.49 -10.27 6.50
CA ASP A 64 5.07 -8.94 6.36
C ASP A 64 4.83 -8.43 4.93
N ILE A 65 3.99 -7.41 4.83
CA ILE A 65 3.66 -6.71 3.57
C ILE A 65 4.06 -5.24 3.65
N TRP A 66 4.12 -4.59 2.50
CA TRP A 66 4.35 -3.14 2.40
C TRP A 66 3.10 -2.44 1.88
N VAL A 67 3.00 -1.14 2.15
CA VAL A 67 1.95 -0.29 1.57
C VAL A 67 2.56 1.04 1.13
N ALA A 68 2.23 1.48 -0.08
CA ALA A 68 2.54 2.80 -0.58
C ALA A 68 1.24 3.56 -0.86
N ILE A 69 1.18 4.82 -0.42
CA ILE A 69 0.03 5.70 -0.61
C ILE A 69 0.52 6.98 -1.25
N VAL A 70 0.00 7.32 -2.43
CA VAL A 70 0.40 8.50 -3.19
C VAL A 70 -0.81 9.17 -3.80
N GLY A 71 -0.95 10.48 -3.61
CA GLY A 71 -2.07 11.24 -4.10
C GLY A 71 -2.10 12.67 -3.55
N PRO A 72 -3.02 13.52 -4.04
CA PRO A 72 -3.10 14.93 -3.68
C PRO A 72 -3.41 15.19 -2.21
N GLY A 73 -4.10 14.26 -1.53
CA GLY A 73 -4.42 14.34 -0.10
C GLY A 73 -3.38 13.69 0.81
N THR A 74 -2.32 13.11 0.24
CA THR A 74 -1.29 12.38 1.00
C THR A 74 -0.02 13.22 1.12
N PRO A 75 0.47 13.51 2.34
CA PRO A 75 1.67 14.32 2.52
C PRO A 75 2.90 13.63 1.91
N PRO A 76 3.81 14.35 1.23
CA PRO A 76 4.98 13.77 0.56
C PRO A 76 6.09 13.44 1.57
N ARG A 77 5.86 12.45 2.43
CA ARG A 77 6.78 12.09 3.52
C ARG A 77 7.94 11.18 3.08
N GLY A 78 7.88 10.61 1.88
CA GLY A 78 8.86 9.63 1.41
C GLY A 78 8.72 8.29 2.14
N ASP A 79 9.84 7.62 2.37
CA ASP A 79 9.90 6.38 3.15
C ASP A 79 9.71 6.69 4.65
N LEU A 80 8.78 5.97 5.26
CA LEU A 80 8.40 6.11 6.67
C LEU A 80 8.98 4.93 7.45
N ALA A 81 10.30 4.93 7.63
CA ALA A 81 10.99 4.00 8.50
C ALA A 81 11.88 4.76 9.50
N PRO A 82 11.80 4.47 10.82
CA PRO A 82 10.86 3.54 11.47
C PRO A 82 9.44 4.13 11.60
N ALA A 83 8.42 3.28 11.47
CA ALA A 83 7.02 3.62 11.69
C ALA A 83 6.34 2.59 12.60
N PRO A 84 5.23 2.97 13.28
CA PRO A 84 4.38 2.00 13.96
C PRO A 84 3.88 0.93 12.99
N PRO A 85 3.65 -0.32 13.47
CA PRO A 85 3.05 -1.36 12.63
C PRO A 85 1.69 -0.91 12.09
N VAL A 86 1.50 -1.15 10.79
CA VAL A 86 0.20 -1.04 10.11
C VAL A 86 -0.22 -2.41 9.64
N HIS A 87 -1.53 -2.65 9.56
CA HIS A 87 -2.07 -3.96 9.21
C HIS A 87 -2.83 -3.89 7.89
N GLN A 88 -2.95 -5.02 7.20
CA GLN A 88 -3.76 -5.13 5.99
C GLN A 88 -5.23 -4.71 6.24
N SER A 89 -5.75 -4.94 7.45
CA SER A 89 -7.08 -4.51 7.88
C SER A 89 -7.31 -3.00 7.84
N ASP A 90 -6.23 -2.21 7.83
CA ASP A 90 -6.25 -0.75 7.92
C ASP A 90 -6.48 -0.12 6.53
N VAL A 91 -6.25 -0.88 5.45
CA VAL A 91 -6.40 -0.42 4.06
C VAL A 91 -7.83 0.00 3.76
N ALA A 92 -8.82 -0.79 4.16
CA ALA A 92 -10.23 -0.48 3.89
C ALA A 92 -10.67 0.82 4.59
N ALA A 93 -10.27 1.01 5.86
CA ALA A 93 -10.55 2.23 6.60
C ALA A 93 -9.83 3.45 6.01
N THR A 94 -8.61 3.25 5.50
CA THR A 94 -7.85 4.30 4.81
C THR A 94 -8.55 4.76 3.53
N ILE A 95 -9.08 3.82 2.73
CA ILE A 95 -9.88 4.15 1.53
C ILE A 95 -11.11 4.95 1.92
N LEU A 96 -11.88 4.49 2.91
CA LEU A 96 -13.11 5.18 3.34
C LEU A 96 -12.81 6.58 3.87
N LYS A 97 -11.76 6.74 4.68
CA LYS A 97 -11.32 8.06 5.17
C LYS A 97 -10.89 9.00 4.03
N ALA A 98 -10.29 8.48 2.95
CA ALA A 98 -9.96 9.26 1.77
C ALA A 98 -11.21 9.81 1.04
N PHE A 99 -12.37 9.19 1.23
CA PHE A 99 -13.68 9.67 0.76
C PHE A 99 -14.48 10.45 1.83
N GLY A 100 -13.87 10.75 2.99
CA GLY A 100 -14.57 11.44 4.08
C GLY A 100 -15.61 10.57 4.82
N LEU A 101 -15.53 9.25 4.68
CA LEU A 101 -16.45 8.29 5.30
C LEU A 101 -15.84 7.68 6.57
N ASP A 102 -16.67 7.40 7.58
CA ASP A 102 -16.26 6.62 8.76
C ASP A 102 -16.37 5.11 8.45
N ALA A 103 -15.27 4.38 8.61
CA ALA A 103 -15.25 2.94 8.42
C ALA A 103 -16.19 2.18 9.38
N ARG A 104 -16.44 2.74 10.56
CA ARG A 104 -17.30 2.16 11.59
C ARG A 104 -18.77 2.14 11.21
N ASP A 105 -19.19 3.01 10.30
CA ASP A 105 -20.55 3.02 9.74
C ASP A 105 -20.82 1.76 8.89
N PHE A 106 -19.76 1.15 8.34
CA PHE A 106 -19.85 -0.05 7.49
C PHE A 106 -19.48 -1.33 8.25
N ASN A 107 -18.45 -1.25 9.10
CA ASN A 107 -18.01 -2.37 9.93
C ASN A 107 -17.48 -1.84 11.26
N PRO A 108 -18.21 -2.04 12.37
CA PRO A 108 -17.77 -1.61 13.70
C PRO A 108 -16.43 -2.23 14.16
N ARG A 109 -15.97 -3.30 13.52
CA ARG A 109 -14.69 -3.98 13.77
C ARG A 109 -13.61 -3.65 12.73
N ALA A 110 -13.80 -2.64 11.89
CA ALA A 110 -12.78 -2.21 10.95
C ALA A 110 -11.50 -1.78 11.70
N GLY A 111 -10.33 -2.04 11.11
CA GLY A 111 -9.07 -1.49 11.58
C GLY A 111 -9.08 0.05 11.52
N PRO A 112 -8.17 0.74 12.23
CA PRO A 112 -8.01 2.18 12.07
C PRO A 112 -7.50 2.51 10.65
N PRO A 113 -7.75 3.70 10.12
CA PRO A 113 -7.08 4.17 8.92
C PRO A 113 -5.58 4.38 9.20
N ILE A 114 -4.75 4.24 8.16
CA ILE A 114 -3.32 4.54 8.22
C ILE A 114 -3.16 6.07 8.32
N GLU A 115 -2.96 6.58 9.53
CA GLU A 115 -2.96 8.02 9.80
C GLU A 115 -1.86 8.79 9.06
N ALA A 116 -0.72 8.15 8.80
CA ALA A 116 0.38 8.77 8.06
C ALA A 116 0.02 9.16 6.61
N ALA A 117 -1.07 8.58 6.07
CA ALA A 117 -1.59 8.88 4.74
C ALA A 117 -2.27 10.26 4.64
N PHE A 118 -2.49 10.95 5.77
CA PHE A 118 -3.25 12.20 5.85
C PHE A 118 -2.45 13.31 6.53
N GLU A 119 -2.80 14.57 6.23
CA GLU A 119 -2.32 15.73 6.97
C GLU A 119 -2.86 15.73 8.40
N SER A 120 -2.03 16.16 9.36
CA SER A 120 -2.44 16.24 10.76
C SER A 120 -3.57 17.26 10.92
N GLY A 121 -4.76 16.80 11.33
CA GLY A 121 -5.93 17.67 11.52
C GLY A 121 -6.71 18.01 10.25
N ALA A 122 -6.41 17.39 9.10
CA ALA A 122 -7.25 17.52 7.92
C ALA A 122 -8.60 16.80 8.15
N PRO A 123 -9.75 17.49 8.00
CA PRO A 123 -11.03 16.80 7.89
C PRO A 123 -10.97 15.88 6.66
N GLY A 124 -11.50 14.66 6.78
CA GLY A 124 -11.62 13.72 5.67
C GLY A 124 -12.19 14.42 4.44
N ALA A 125 -11.61 14.13 3.26
CA ALA A 125 -11.79 14.91 2.04
C ALA A 125 -13.27 15.26 1.80
N ARG A 126 -13.52 16.56 1.59
CA ARG A 126 -14.85 17.10 1.25
C ARG A 126 -15.24 16.77 -0.19
#